data_AF-A0AA35TQ76-F1
#
_entry.id   AF-A0AA35TQ76-F1
#
_cell.length_a   1.000
_cell.length_b   1.000
_cell.length_c   1.000
_cell.angle_alpha   90.00
_cell.angle_beta   90.00
_cell.angle_gamma   90.00
#
_symmetry.space_group_name_H-M   'P 1'
#
loop_
_entity.id
_entity.type
_entity.pdbx_description
1 polymer ?
#
loop_
_entity_poly.entity_id
_entity_poly.type
_entity_poly.pdbx_seq_one_letter_code
_entity_poly.pdbx_strand_id
1 'polypeptide(L)'
;MLGLVGDDTILLGHGLESDLRSLKIIHVRVVDTAIVFPHRRGPPLKRALRNLMKDHLNKIIQDDVDGGHDSLEDARACMELMLWKTRGDLQKTTRRGAS
;
A
#
# COMPACT_ATOMS: atom_id res chain seq x y z
N MET A 1 -0.01 -26.16 1.12
CA MET A 1 0.30 -24.73 1.36
C MET A 1 -1.00 -24.07 1.77
N LEU A 2 -1.05 -23.36 2.90
CA LEU A 2 -2.27 -22.78 3.49
C LEU A 2 -3.12 -22.10 2.40
N GLY A 3 -4.37 -22.54 2.20
CA GLY A 3 -5.25 -22.12 1.10
C GLY A 3 -5.76 -20.66 1.18
N LEU A 4 -4.99 -19.76 1.78
CA LEU A 4 -5.32 -18.34 1.96
C LEU A 4 -4.67 -17.46 0.88
N VAL A 5 -3.54 -17.88 0.30
CA VAL A 5 -2.80 -17.13 -0.74
C VAL A 5 -2.42 -18.09 -1.87
N GLY A 6 -3.09 -17.95 -3.00
CA GLY A 6 -2.78 -18.66 -4.25
C GLY A 6 -1.77 -17.90 -5.12
N ASP A 7 -1.32 -18.54 -6.19
CA ASP A 7 -0.47 -17.93 -7.22
C ASP A 7 -1.17 -16.77 -7.96
N ASP A 8 -2.50 -16.82 -8.02
CA ASP A 8 -3.34 -15.80 -8.63
C ASP A 8 -3.73 -14.65 -7.70
N THR A 9 -3.49 -14.81 -6.40
CA THR A 9 -3.82 -13.81 -5.38
C THR A 9 -2.92 -12.59 -5.55
N ILE A 10 -3.43 -11.37 -5.39
CA ILE A 10 -2.59 -10.17 -5.34
C ILE A 10 -2.41 -9.76 -3.89
N LEU A 11 -1.15 -9.73 -3.43
CA LEU A 11 -0.83 -9.24 -2.09
C LEU A 11 -0.70 -7.73 -2.13
N LEU A 12 -1.44 -7.04 -1.26
CA LEU A 12 -1.42 -5.59 -1.11
C LEU A 12 -1.01 -5.21 0.31
N GLY A 13 -0.08 -4.27 0.43
CA GLY A 13 0.37 -3.78 1.73
C GLY A 13 1.35 -2.61 1.63
N HIS A 14 2.09 -2.36 2.70
CA HIS A 14 3.06 -1.27 2.80
C HIS A 14 4.41 -1.78 3.29
N GLY A 15 5.43 -1.76 2.44
CA GLY A 15 6.76 -2.24 2.79
C GLY A 15 6.86 -3.76 2.92
N LEU A 16 6.09 -4.52 2.14
CA LEU A 16 5.91 -5.97 2.26
C LEU A 16 7.20 -6.79 2.11
N GLU A 17 8.28 -6.21 1.61
CA GLU A 17 9.60 -6.84 1.51
C GLU A 17 10.04 -7.49 2.84
N SER A 18 9.90 -6.77 3.96
CA SER A 18 10.28 -7.29 5.28
C SER A 18 9.36 -8.42 5.75
N ASP A 19 8.06 -8.29 5.50
CA ASP A 19 7.05 -9.26 5.91
C ASP A 19 7.21 -10.57 5.14
N LEU A 20 7.32 -10.49 3.81
CA LEU A 20 7.53 -11.66 2.93
C LEU A 20 8.85 -12.37 3.25
N ARG A 21 9.92 -11.62 3.54
CA ARG A 21 11.20 -12.20 3.98
C ARG A 21 11.08 -12.92 5.32
N SER A 22 10.34 -12.36 6.27
CA SER A 22 10.12 -12.97 7.59
C SER A 22 9.25 -14.23 7.51
N LEU A 23 8.24 -14.21 6.63
CA LEU A 23 7.36 -15.35 6.37
C LEU A 23 7.98 -16.40 5.45
N LYS A 24 9.14 -16.11 4.83
CA LYS A 24 9.80 -16.94 3.81
C LYS A 24 8.88 -17.27 2.62
N ILE A 25 8.06 -16.29 2.22
CA ILE A 25 7.13 -16.40 1.10
C ILE A 25 7.74 -15.67 -0.10
N ILE A 26 7.76 -16.35 -1.25
CA ILE A 26 8.04 -15.72 -2.54
C ILE A 26 6.71 -15.63 -3.28
N HIS A 27 6.28 -14.41 -3.56
CA HIS A 27 5.05 -14.14 -4.30
C HIS A 27 5.29 -13.07 -5.36
N VAL A 28 4.88 -13.33 -6.60
CA VAL A 28 5.21 -12.46 -7.74
C VAL A 28 4.19 -11.34 -7.95
N ARG A 29 2.96 -11.52 -7.47
CA ARG A 29 1.85 -10.57 -7.66
C ARG A 29 1.70 -9.71 -6.41
N VAL A 30 2.56 -8.71 -6.27
CA VAL A 30 2.60 -7.81 -5.11
C VAL A 30 2.36 -6.37 -5.54
N VAL A 31 1.48 -5.69 -4.81
CA VAL A 31 1.31 -4.24 -4.85
C VAL A 31 1.80 -3.68 -3.52
N ASP A 32 2.94 -2.99 -3.55
CA ASP A 32 3.51 -2.36 -2.36
C ASP A 32 3.32 -0.84 -2.43
N THR A 33 2.52 -0.30 -1.51
CA THR A 33 2.25 1.14 -1.44
C THR A 33 3.51 1.98 -1.18
N ALA A 34 4.53 1.46 -0.50
CA ALA A 34 5.80 2.16 -0.31
C ALA A 34 6.58 2.37 -1.62
N ILE A 35 6.38 1.47 -2.59
CA ILE A 35 6.96 1.56 -3.94
C ILE A 35 6.09 2.45 -4.83
N VAL A 36 4.76 2.27 -4.76
CA VAL A 36 3.80 3.05 -5.55
C VAL A 36 3.84 4.54 -5.21
N PHE A 37 4.15 4.89 -3.96
CA PHE A 37 4.31 6.25 -3.47
C PHE A 37 5.76 6.51 -3.03
N PRO A 38 6.69 6.67 -3.97
CA PRO A 38 8.11 6.76 -3.66
C PRO A 38 8.41 8.01 -2.83
N HIS A 39 9.43 7.90 -1.98
CA HIS A 39 9.95 9.05 -1.26
C HIS A 39 10.66 10.01 -2.23
N ARG A 40 10.48 11.33 -2.06
CA ARG A 40 11.07 12.35 -2.96
C ARG A 40 12.60 12.29 -3.03
N ARG A 41 13.24 11.84 -1.95
CA ARG A 41 14.70 11.66 -1.84
C ARG A 41 15.21 10.32 -2.40
N GLY A 42 14.32 9.47 -2.92
CA GLY A 42 14.66 8.15 -3.43
C GLY A 42 14.98 7.11 -2.35
N PRO A 43 15.29 5.86 -2.77
CA PRO A 43 15.68 4.77 -1.87
C PRO A 43 16.94 5.09 -1.05
N PRO A 44 17.10 4.53 0.17
CA PRO A 44 16.25 3.52 0.82
C PRO A 44 15.07 4.12 1.60
N LEU A 45 14.87 5.44 1.55
CA LEU A 45 13.82 6.12 2.30
C LEU A 45 12.43 5.73 1.77
N LYS A 46 11.55 5.31 2.67
CA LYS A 46 10.13 5.00 2.41
C LYS A 46 9.26 6.04 3.12
N ARG A 47 8.14 6.44 2.51
CA ARG A 47 7.14 7.30 3.21
C ARG A 47 6.33 6.41 4.14
N ALA A 48 6.11 6.82 5.39
CA ALA A 48 5.26 6.08 6.31
C ALA A 48 3.80 6.06 5.83
N LEU A 49 3.09 4.93 5.99
CA LEU A 49 1.69 4.78 5.60
C LEU A 49 0.79 5.87 6.20
N ARG A 50 0.96 6.19 7.49
CA ARG A 50 0.23 7.30 8.16
C ARG A 50 0.37 8.64 7.45
N ASN A 51 1.56 8.94 6.91
CA ASN A 51 1.79 10.17 6.16
C ASN A 51 1.10 10.11 4.79
N LEU A 52 1.10 8.94 4.12
CA LEU A 52 0.38 8.74 2.87
C LEU A 52 -1.14 8.94 3.05
N MET A 53 -1.71 8.35 4.10
CA MET A 53 -3.13 8.49 4.44
C MET A 53 -3.49 9.94 4.76
N LYS A 54 -2.65 10.64 5.54
CA LYS A 54 -2.85 12.05 5.84
C LYS A 54 -2.77 12.91 4.59
N ASP A 55 -1.72 12.74 3.77
CA ASP A 55 -1.46 13.61 2.63
C ASP A 55 -2.44 13.42 1.47
N HIS A 56 -2.96 12.20 1.26
CA HIS A 56 -3.80 11.86 0.11
C HIS A 56 -5.29 11.73 0.44
N LEU A 57 -5.62 11.29 1.64
CA LEU A 57 -7.00 11.01 2.06
C LEU A 57 -7.46 11.87 3.24
N ASN A 58 -6.57 12.71 3.80
CA ASN A 58 -6.83 13.51 5.00
C ASN A 58 -7.32 12.66 6.19
N LYS A 59 -6.78 11.44 6.30
CA LYS A 59 -7.10 10.48 7.37
C LYS A 59 -5.90 10.27 8.30
N ILE A 60 -6.17 10.26 9.59
CA ILE A 60 -5.21 9.90 10.63
C ILE A 60 -5.44 8.42 10.95
N ILE A 61 -4.35 7.65 10.96
CA ILE A 61 -4.29 6.22 11.34
C ILE A 61 -3.09 6.04 12.27
N GLN A 62 -3.03 4.94 13.02
CA GLN A 62 -1.92 4.66 13.94
C GLN A 62 -1.69 5.80 14.96
N ASP A 63 -2.78 6.44 15.44
CA ASP A 63 -2.71 7.59 16.35
C ASP A 63 -2.50 7.17 17.82
N ASP A 64 -2.60 5.88 18.11
CA ASP A 64 -2.41 5.34 19.44
C ASP A 64 -0.90 5.17 19.73
N VAL A 65 -0.37 6.09 20.55
CA VAL A 65 1.08 6.19 20.82
C VAL A 65 1.58 5.03 21.70
N ASP A 66 0.70 4.48 22.54
CA ASP A 66 1.04 3.44 23.52
C ASP A 66 0.60 2.03 23.07
N GLY A 67 -0.30 1.93 22.07
CA GLY A 67 -0.98 0.69 21.66
C GLY A 67 -0.29 -0.13 20.55
N GLY A 68 0.79 0.36 19.95
CA GLY A 68 1.35 -0.25 18.75
C GLY A 68 0.40 -0.13 17.54
N HIS A 69 0.78 -0.67 16.39
CA HIS A 69 -0.06 -0.59 15.19
C HIS A 69 -1.00 -1.77 15.07
N ASP A 70 -2.24 -1.51 14.64
CA ASP A 70 -3.20 -2.55 14.27
C ASP A 70 -3.00 -2.98 12.80
N SER A 71 -2.62 -4.24 12.59
CA SER A 71 -2.45 -4.80 11.24
C SER A 71 -3.74 -4.75 10.40
N LEU A 72 -4.91 -4.81 11.05
CA LEU A 72 -6.20 -4.70 10.36
C LEU A 72 -6.44 -3.26 9.86
N GLU A 73 -6.10 -2.25 10.66
CA GLU A 73 -6.12 -0.84 10.25
C GLU A 73 -5.18 -0.62 9.05
N ASP A 74 -3.95 -1.12 9.14
CA ASP A 74 -2.94 -0.97 8.09
C ASP A 74 -3.36 -1.61 6.77
N ALA A 75 -3.92 -2.83 6.82
CA ALA A 75 -4.42 -3.51 5.63
C ALA A 75 -5.57 -2.73 4.96
N ARG A 76 -6.49 -2.19 5.75
CA ARG A 76 -7.61 -1.36 5.26
C ARG A 76 -7.11 -0.05 4.66
N ALA A 77 -6.17 0.61 5.32
CA ALA A 77 -5.56 1.85 4.84
C ALA A 77 -4.83 1.64 3.51
N CYS A 78 -4.08 0.55 3.36
CA CYS A 78 -3.42 0.20 2.09
C CYS A 78 -4.43 0.02 0.94
N MET A 79 -5.52 -0.71 1.20
CA MET A 79 -6.60 -0.91 0.22
C MET A 79 -7.24 0.42 -0.19
N GLU A 80 -7.59 1.25 0.79
CA GLU A 80 -8.23 2.53 0.52
C GLU A 80 -7.33 3.46 -0.31
N LEU A 81 -6.05 3.57 0.07
CA LEU A 81 -5.07 4.40 -0.63
C LEU A 81 -4.91 3.98 -2.10
N MET A 82 -4.86 2.68 -2.38
CA MET A 82 -4.73 2.17 -3.74
C MET A 82 -6.01 2.34 -4.57
N LEU A 83 -7.19 2.19 -3.96
CA LEU A 83 -8.45 2.46 -4.64
C LEU A 83 -8.55 3.94 -5.03
N TRP A 84 -8.18 4.86 -4.13
CA TRP A 84 -8.12 6.29 -4.42
C TRP A 84 -7.18 6.60 -5.59
N LYS A 85 -5.96 6.06 -5.55
CA LYS A 85 -4.98 6.25 -6.63
C LYS A 85 -5.49 5.73 -7.97
N THR A 86 -6.00 4.50 -8.00
CA THR A 86 -6.48 3.85 -9.22
C THR A 86 -7.64 4.64 -9.84
N ARG A 87 -8.59 5.10 -9.02
CA ARG A 87 -9.70 5.96 -9.49
C ARG A 87 -9.18 7.26 -10.11
N GLY A 88 -8.20 7.90 -9.48
CA GLY A 88 -7.58 9.12 -10.00
C GLY A 88 -6.83 8.89 -11.32
N ASP A 89 -6.12 7.77 -11.45
CA ASP A 89 -5.34 7.45 -12.64
C ASP A 89 -6.22 7.00 -13.82
N LEU A 90 -7.33 6.31 -13.57
CA LEU A 90 -8.36 6.00 -14.57
C LEU A 90 -8.99 7.27 -15.15
N GLN A 91 -9.37 8.24 -14.30
CA GLN A 91 -9.94 9.51 -14.76
C GLN A 91 -8.97 10.30 -15.66
N LYS A 92 -7.67 10.29 -15.36
CA LYS A 92 -6.65 10.93 -16.20
C LYS A 92 -6.50 10.22 -17.55
N THR A 93 -6.59 8.89 -17.54
CA THR A 93 -6.45 8.07 -18.75
C THR A 93 -7.63 8.29 -19.70
N THR A 94 -8.87 8.29 -19.19
CA THR A 94 -10.07 8.59 -19.99
C THR A 94 -9.99 9.97 -20.64
N ARG A 95 -9.47 10.99 -19.94
CA ARG A 95 -9.32 12.35 -20.48
C ARG A 95 -8.28 12.45 -21.60
N ARG A 96 -7.20 11.65 -21.54
CA ARG A 96 -6.15 11.63 -22.58
C ARG A 96 -6.58 10.88 -23.85
N GLY A 97 -7.52 9.95 -23.77
CA GLY A 97 -8.06 9.24 -24.93
C GLY A 97 -9.17 10.01 -25.68
N ALA A 98 -9.65 11.13 -25.14
CA ALA A 98 -10.66 12.00 -25.73
C ALA A 98 -10.05 13.28 -26.36
N SER A 99 -8.73 13.31 -26.57
CA SER A 99 -7.96 14.41 -27.18
C SER A 99 -7.51 14.03 -28.58
#